data_AF-A0A934E9Z6-F1
#
_entry.id   AF-A0A934E9Z6-F1
#
_cell.length_a   1.000
_cell.length_b   1.000
_cell.length_c   1.000
_cell.angle_alpha   90.00
_cell.angle_beta   90.00
_cell.angle_gamma   90.00
#
_symmetry.space_group_name_H-M   'P 1'
#
loop_
_entity.id
_entity.type
_entity.pdbx_description
1 polymer ?
#
loop_
_entity_poly.entity_id
_entity_poly.type
_entity_poly.pdbx_seq_one_letter_code
_entity_poly.pdbx_strand_id
1 'polypeptide(L)'
;MHSPEHEDLALLFESGELDEAGRADFERTMAGCAECRAFLESVRACHRLSTSARLTPRPELDEAVLESGSPRPRLLDPWTVAGVASSLVLAGALIAFLGRPAPRPADLAWSSGLEERVAAAGEELEAISESLGAETESGDIDDDLDALESAAEIFGEQG
;
A
#
# COMPACT_ATOMS: atom_id res chain seq x y z
N MET A 1 6.22 23.37 -12.17
CA MET A 1 7.27 23.12 -11.15
C MET A 1 7.00 21.72 -10.62
N HIS A 2 8.00 20.85 -10.62
CA HIS A 2 7.87 19.51 -10.05
C HIS A 2 7.72 19.60 -8.53
N SER A 3 6.95 18.69 -7.94
CA SER A 3 6.67 18.59 -6.51
C SER A 3 6.67 17.10 -6.14
N PRO A 4 7.14 16.70 -4.95
CA PRO A 4 7.06 15.32 -4.48
C PRO A 4 5.63 14.75 -4.52
N GLU A 5 4.62 15.58 -4.28
CA GLU A 5 3.21 15.17 -4.38
C GLU A 5 2.82 14.69 -5.79
N HIS A 6 3.50 15.17 -6.84
CA HIS A 6 3.28 14.70 -8.20
C HIS A 6 3.85 13.30 -8.44
N GLU A 7 4.83 12.85 -7.64
CA GLU A 7 5.41 11.51 -7.74
C GLU A 7 4.41 10.46 -7.25
N ASP A 8 3.79 10.71 -6.09
CA ASP A 8 2.72 9.86 -5.55
C ASP A 8 1.53 9.78 -6.52
N LEU A 9 1.12 10.92 -7.08
CA LEU A 9 0.06 10.95 -8.09
C LEU A 9 0.43 10.18 -9.36
N ALA A 10 1.70 10.18 -9.78
CA ALA A 10 2.15 9.41 -10.94
C ALA A 10 2.06 7.88 -10.68
N LEU A 11 2.37 7.44 -9.46
CA LEU A 11 2.23 6.03 -9.05
C LEU A 11 0.75 5.61 -9.04
N LEU A 12 -0.12 6.42 -8.43
CA LEU A 12 -1.57 6.17 -8.41
C LEU A 12 -2.20 6.24 -9.80
N PHE A 13 -1.69 7.11 -10.68
CA PHE A 13 -2.12 7.19 -12.07
C PHE A 13 -1.77 5.90 -12.83
N GLU A 14 -0.54 5.39 -12.69
CA GLU A 14 -0.09 4.17 -13.37
C GLU A 14 -0.74 2.90 -12.81
N SER A 15 -1.01 2.83 -11.49
CA SER A 15 -1.74 1.70 -10.90
C SER A 15 -3.24 1.71 -11.22
N GLY A 16 -3.76 2.84 -11.72
CA GLY A 16 -5.18 3.02 -12.03
C GLY A 16 -6.04 3.34 -10.80
N GLU A 17 -5.43 3.67 -9.66
CA GLU A 17 -6.11 3.97 -8.39
C GLU A 17 -6.63 5.40 -8.30
N LEU A 18 -6.20 6.30 -9.18
CA LEU A 18 -6.81 7.62 -9.30
C LEU A 18 -8.26 7.52 -9.78
N ASP A 19 -9.14 8.27 -9.10
CA ASP A 19 -10.49 8.54 -9.58
C ASP A 19 -10.46 9.43 -10.83
N GLU A 20 -11.64 9.62 -11.45
CA GLU A 20 -11.72 10.33 -12.73
C GLU A 20 -11.31 11.80 -12.61
N ALA A 21 -11.61 12.44 -11.48
CA ALA A 21 -11.23 13.82 -11.21
C ALA A 21 -9.71 13.96 -11.05
N GLY A 22 -9.11 13.12 -10.21
CA GLY A 22 -7.67 13.08 -9.99
C GLY A 22 -6.89 12.76 -11.26
N ARG A 23 -7.41 11.85 -12.10
CA ARG A 23 -6.83 11.54 -13.41
C ARG A 23 -6.79 12.77 -14.32
N ALA A 24 -7.91 13.47 -14.47
CA ALA A 24 -8.00 14.66 -15.32
C ALA A 24 -7.11 15.81 -14.82
N ASP A 25 -7.00 15.98 -13.51
CA ASP A 25 -6.15 17.01 -12.91
C ASP A 25 -4.66 16.68 -13.10
N PHE A 26 -4.26 15.43 -12.89
CA PHE A 26 -2.89 14.99 -13.11
C PHE A 26 -2.47 15.09 -14.59
N GLU A 27 -3.35 14.76 -15.53
CA GLU A 27 -3.11 14.96 -16.97
C GLU A 27 -2.86 16.42 -17.33
N ARG A 28 -3.62 17.34 -16.72
CA ARG A 28 -3.41 18.78 -16.89
C ARG A 28 -2.05 19.22 -16.37
N THR A 29 -1.63 18.71 -15.21
CA THR A 29 -0.29 18.94 -14.64
C THR A 29 0.81 18.41 -15.57
N MET A 30 0.65 17.21 -16.11
CA MET A 30 1.62 16.60 -17.04
C MET A 30 1.76 17.39 -18.35
N ALA A 31 0.67 17.99 -18.85
CA ALA A 31 0.72 18.83 -20.04
C ALA A 31 1.66 20.04 -19.85
N GLY A 32 1.79 20.55 -18.61
CA GLY A 32 2.63 21.70 -18.26
C GLY A 32 4.01 21.35 -17.69
N CYS A 33 4.29 20.09 -17.35
CA CYS A 33 5.51 19.72 -16.65
C CYS A 33 6.27 18.58 -17.36
N ALA A 34 7.47 18.89 -17.87
CA ALA A 34 8.33 17.90 -18.54
C ALA A 34 8.92 16.87 -17.56
N GLU A 35 9.28 17.30 -16.34
CA GLU A 35 9.82 16.42 -15.30
C GLU A 35 8.81 15.36 -14.86
N CYS A 36 7.55 15.74 -14.61
CA CYS A 36 6.49 14.77 -14.27
C CYS A 36 6.26 13.75 -15.40
N ARG A 37 6.38 14.16 -16.67
CA ARG A 37 6.30 13.24 -17.81
C ARG A 37 7.47 12.24 -17.85
N ALA A 38 8.70 12.73 -17.66
CA ALA A 38 9.90 11.89 -17.60
C ALA A 38 9.85 10.91 -16.41
N PHE A 39 9.35 11.36 -15.26
CA PHE A 39 9.14 10.51 -14.09
C PHE A 39 8.12 9.40 -14.38
N LEU A 40 6.95 9.74 -14.95
CA LEU A 40 5.93 8.74 -15.31
C LEU A 40 6.46 7.72 -16.34
N GLU A 41 7.27 8.16 -17.30
CA GLU A 41 7.94 7.24 -18.23
C GLU A 41 8.89 6.28 -17.51
N SER A 42 9.60 6.75 -16.48
CA SER A 42 10.50 5.93 -15.66
C SER A 42 9.71 4.92 -14.82
N VAL A 43 8.62 5.34 -14.17
CA VAL A 43 7.70 4.45 -13.44
C VAL A 43 7.16 3.35 -14.37
N ARG A 44 6.71 3.72 -15.58
CA ARG A 44 6.25 2.78 -16.60
C ARG A 44 7.34 1.81 -17.05
N ALA A 45 8.58 2.27 -17.20
CA ALA A 45 9.70 1.41 -17.54
C ALA A 45 9.97 0.39 -16.44
N CYS A 46 9.99 0.82 -15.17
CA CYS A 46 10.13 -0.06 -14.02
C CYS A 46 8.97 -1.07 -13.93
N HIS A 47 7.73 -0.65 -14.17
CA HIS A 47 6.56 -1.53 -14.19
C HIS A 47 6.66 -2.60 -15.31
N ARG A 48 7.14 -2.23 -16.50
CA ARG A 48 7.40 -3.22 -17.57
C ARG A 48 8.51 -4.20 -17.20
N LEU A 49 9.59 -3.72 -16.60
CA LEU A 49 10.69 -4.59 -16.16
C LEU A 49 10.21 -5.55 -15.07
N SER A 50 9.50 -5.07 -14.06
CA SER A 50 8.98 -5.91 -12.97
C SER A 50 7.96 -6.93 -13.45
N THR A 51 7.08 -6.55 -14.39
CA THR A 51 6.13 -7.49 -15.01
C THR A 51 6.81 -8.52 -15.91
N SER A 52 7.89 -8.15 -16.61
CA SER A 52 8.69 -9.09 -17.42
C SER A 52 9.56 -10.02 -16.58
N ALA A 53 9.98 -9.59 -15.38
CA ALA A 53 10.75 -10.39 -14.44
C ALA A 53 9.87 -11.36 -13.63
N ARG A 54 8.54 -11.40 -13.89
CA ARG A 54 7.65 -12.32 -13.20
C ARG A 54 8.11 -13.75 -13.40
N LEU A 55 8.36 -14.40 -12.27
CA LEU A 55 8.54 -15.84 -12.19
C LEU A 55 7.29 -16.51 -12.78
N THR A 56 7.49 -17.52 -13.63
CA THR A 56 6.41 -18.41 -14.06
C THR A 56 5.69 -18.91 -12.81
N PRO A 57 4.38 -18.63 -12.64
CA PRO A 57 3.66 -19.16 -11.51
C PRO A 57 3.78 -20.67 -11.51
N ARG A 58 3.91 -21.24 -10.31
CA ARG A 58 3.94 -22.70 -10.16
C ARG A 58 2.61 -23.26 -10.69
N PRO A 59 2.63 -24.31 -11.55
CA PRO A 59 1.42 -24.82 -12.19
C PRO A 59 0.36 -25.26 -11.18
N GLU A 60 0.76 -25.66 -9.97
CA GLU A 60 -0.15 -26.03 -8.89
C GLU A 60 -0.98 -24.84 -8.37
N LEU A 61 -0.48 -23.61 -8.50
CA LEU A 61 -1.21 -22.40 -8.13
C LEU A 61 -2.24 -22.03 -9.20
N ASP A 62 -1.92 -22.24 -10.47
CA ASP A 62 -2.85 -21.96 -11.56
C ASP A 62 -4.08 -22.88 -11.49
N GLU A 63 -3.89 -24.17 -11.19
CA GLU A 63 -4.99 -25.11 -10.97
C GLU A 63 -5.83 -24.72 -9.74
N ALA A 64 -5.21 -24.39 -8.61
CA ALA A 64 -5.95 -23.95 -7.42
C ALA A 64 -6.73 -22.65 -7.64
N VAL A 65 -6.22 -21.70 -8.43
CA VAL A 65 -6.93 -20.46 -8.78
C VAL A 65 -8.07 -20.71 -9.77
N LEU A 66 -7.87 -21.61 -10.74
CA LEU A 66 -8.91 -22.03 -11.68
C LEU A 66 -10.03 -22.82 -10.98
N GLU A 67 -9.69 -23.70 -10.04
CA GLU A 67 -10.64 -24.47 -9.23
C GLU A 67 -11.36 -23.62 -8.19
N SER A 68 -10.67 -22.63 -7.61
CA SER A 68 -11.29 -21.65 -6.71
C SER A 68 -12.09 -20.57 -7.45
N GLY A 69 -12.29 -20.75 -8.76
CA GLY A 69 -13.08 -19.90 -9.64
C GLY A 69 -14.20 -19.22 -8.87
N SER A 70 -14.06 -17.90 -8.69
CA SER A 70 -14.90 -17.11 -7.80
C SER A 70 -16.35 -17.55 -7.95
N PRO A 71 -17.11 -17.81 -6.88
CA PRO A 71 -18.52 -18.13 -7.02
C PRO A 71 -19.15 -16.99 -7.81
N ARG A 72 -19.50 -17.27 -9.08
CA ARG A 72 -20.29 -16.35 -9.90
C ARG A 72 -21.43 -15.90 -9.00
N PRO A 73 -21.66 -14.59 -8.79
CA PRO A 73 -22.77 -14.14 -7.98
C PRO A 73 -24.02 -14.76 -8.62
N ARG A 74 -24.56 -15.80 -7.98
CA ARG A 74 -25.83 -16.37 -8.37
C ARG A 74 -26.79 -15.20 -8.24
N LEU A 75 -27.30 -14.72 -9.37
CA LEU A 75 -28.34 -13.71 -9.42
C LEU A 75 -29.35 -14.08 -8.34
N LEU A 76 -29.46 -13.21 -7.34
CA LEU A 76 -30.27 -13.43 -6.15
C LEU A 76 -31.67 -13.82 -6.60
N ASP A 77 -32.16 -14.96 -6.10
CA ASP A 77 -33.52 -15.43 -6.32
C ASP A 77 -34.48 -14.28 -5.98
N PRO A 78 -35.39 -13.84 -6.89
CA PRO A 78 -36.25 -12.67 -6.68
C PRO A 78 -37.04 -12.70 -5.36
N TRP A 79 -37.27 -13.90 -4.79
CA TRP A 79 -37.89 -14.07 -3.48
C TRP A 79 -37.03 -13.59 -2.30
N THR A 80 -35.70 -13.62 -2.43
CA THR A 80 -34.77 -13.10 -1.41
C THR A 80 -34.70 -11.57 -1.40
N VAL A 81 -34.83 -10.92 -2.57
CA VAL A 81 -34.84 -9.46 -2.71
C VAL A 81 -36.10 -8.85 -2.09
N ALA A 82 -37.25 -9.51 -2.23
CA ALA A 82 -38.52 -9.06 -1.65
C ALA A 82 -38.53 -9.07 -0.10
N GLY A 83 -37.82 -10.03 0.50
CA GLY A 83 -37.69 -10.12 1.97
C GLY A 83 -36.87 -8.95 2.56
N VAL A 84 -35.73 -8.63 1.95
CA VAL A 84 -34.84 -7.56 2.43
C VAL A 84 -35.48 -6.18 2.27
N ALA A 85 -36.14 -5.91 1.14
CA ALA A 85 -36.85 -4.65 0.93
C ALA A 85 -37.97 -4.41 1.97
N SER A 86 -38.67 -5.47 2.35
CA SER A 86 -39.75 -5.40 3.36
C SER A 86 -39.19 -5.08 4.77
N SER A 87 -38.01 -5.60 5.12
CA SER A 87 -37.36 -5.27 6.40
C SER A 87 -36.85 -3.82 6.48
N LEU A 88 -36.36 -3.25 5.38
CA LEU A 88 -35.88 -1.86 5.33
C LEU A 88 -37.03 -0.85 5.46
N VAL A 89 -38.18 -1.12 4.84
CA VAL A 89 -39.37 -0.26 4.97
C VAL A 89 -39.91 -0.27 6.40
N LEU A 90 -39.93 -1.44 7.05
CA LEU A 90 -40.37 -1.55 8.45
C LEU A 90 -39.39 -0.85 9.41
N ALA A 91 -38.08 -0.97 9.18
CA ALA A 91 -37.04 -0.28 9.95
C ALA A 91 -37.11 1.24 9.78
N GLY A 92 -37.30 1.73 8.55
CA GLY A 92 -37.48 3.17 8.28
C GLY A 92 -38.73 3.76 8.94
N ALA A 93 -39.84 3.02 8.94
CA ALA A 93 -41.08 3.44 9.59
C ALA A 93 -40.94 3.53 11.13
N LEU A 94 -40.19 2.60 11.75
CA LEU A 94 -39.89 2.64 13.19
C LEU A 94 -39.01 3.84 13.57
N ILE A 95 -38.00 4.15 12.76
CA ILE A 95 -37.10 5.29 12.99
C ILE A 95 -37.85 6.63 12.85
N ALA A 96 -38.74 6.75 11.87
CA ALA A 96 -39.55 7.96 11.68
C ALA A 96 -40.62 8.16 12.77
N PHE A 97 -41.19 7.07 13.31
CA PHE A 97 -42.22 7.14 14.36
C PHE A 97 -41.64 7.47 15.76
N LEU A 98 -40.38 7.14 16.02
CA LEU A 98 -39.75 7.31 17.34
C LEU A 98 -38.95 8.61 17.53
N GLY A 99 -38.87 9.47 16.51
CA GLY A 99 -38.59 10.92 16.62
C GLY A 99 -37.72 11.37 17.80
N ARG A 100 -36.50 10.83 17.93
CA ARG A 100 -35.47 11.33 18.86
C ARG A 100 -34.19 11.62 18.07
N PRO A 101 -33.46 12.70 18.42
CA PRO A 101 -32.19 13.03 17.76
C PRO A 101 -31.25 11.83 17.89
N ALA A 102 -30.63 11.46 16.78
CA ALA A 102 -29.73 10.31 16.69
C ALA A 102 -28.67 10.38 17.81
N PRO A 103 -28.43 9.29 18.57
CA PRO A 103 -27.18 9.16 19.28
C PRO A 103 -26.05 9.19 18.23
N ARG A 104 -24.95 9.90 18.57
CA ARG A 104 -23.70 9.91 17.80
C ARG A 104 -23.40 8.51 17.26
N PRO A 105 -22.86 8.39 16.03
CA PRO A 105 -22.48 7.10 15.49
C PRO A 105 -21.61 6.40 16.53
N ALA A 106 -22.11 5.25 16.98
CA ALA A 106 -21.45 4.42 17.97
C ALA A 106 -20.03 4.16 17.50
N ASP A 107 -19.12 4.25 18.46
CA ASP A 107 -17.75 3.78 18.33
C ASP A 107 -17.73 2.49 17.54
N LEU A 108 -17.09 2.64 16.41
CA LEU A 108 -16.77 1.64 15.44
C LEU A 108 -15.89 0.60 16.15
N ALA A 109 -16.50 -0.46 16.70
CA ALA A 109 -15.82 -1.56 17.40
C ALA A 109 -14.80 -2.35 16.55
N TRP A 110 -14.67 -2.04 15.26
CA TRP A 110 -13.57 -2.50 14.40
C TRP A 110 -12.25 -1.72 14.61
N SER A 111 -12.27 -0.51 15.18
CA SER A 111 -11.06 0.31 15.41
C SER A 111 -10.40 0.03 16.75
N SER A 112 -11.17 -0.36 17.77
CA SER A 112 -10.65 -0.56 19.13
C SER A 112 -9.60 -1.67 19.21
N GLY A 113 -9.71 -2.72 18.38
CA GLY A 113 -8.70 -3.79 18.31
C GLY A 113 -7.58 -3.51 17.31
N LEU A 114 -7.76 -2.56 16.39
CA LEU A 114 -6.73 -2.19 15.41
C LEU A 114 -5.73 -1.23 16.04
N GLU A 115 -6.22 -0.26 16.84
CA GLU A 115 -5.40 0.72 17.55
C GLU A 115 -4.45 0.04 18.54
N GLU A 116 -4.92 -0.97 19.28
CA GLU A 116 -4.09 -1.76 20.20
C GLU A 116 -3.02 -2.57 19.46
N ARG A 117 -3.36 -3.13 18.28
CA ARG A 117 -2.38 -3.84 17.44
C ARG A 117 -1.35 -2.92 16.79
N VAL A 118 -1.76 -1.70 16.42
CA VAL A 118 -0.85 -0.68 15.88
C VAL A 118 0.06 -0.13 16.98
N ALA A 119 -0.46 0.09 18.19
CA ALA A 119 0.34 0.48 19.35
C ALA A 119 1.36 -0.61 19.72
N ALA A 120 0.93 -1.88 19.77
CA ALA A 120 1.82 -3.01 20.03
C ALA A 120 2.90 -3.17 18.95
N ALA A 121 2.55 -2.97 17.67
CA ALA A 121 3.52 -3.01 16.57
C ALA A 121 4.53 -1.84 16.64
N GLY A 122 4.11 -0.67 17.13
CA GLY A 122 5.02 0.46 17.38
C GLY A 122 6.05 0.16 18.46
N GLU A 123 5.63 -0.47 19.57
CA GLU A 123 6.52 -0.87 20.66
C GLU A 123 7.50 -1.97 20.23
N GLU A 124 7.05 -2.93 19.41
CA GLU A 124 7.92 -3.98 18.84
C GLU A 124 8.96 -3.40 17.88
N LEU A 125 8.59 -2.41 17.07
CA LEU A 125 9.52 -1.71 16.17
C LEU A 125 10.54 -0.87 16.92
N GLU A 126 10.15 -0.20 18.00
CA GLU A 126 11.07 0.56 18.85
C GLU A 126 12.07 -0.37 19.54
N ALA A 127 11.62 -1.51 20.06
CA ALA A 127 12.48 -2.53 20.65
C ALA A 127 13.45 -3.15 19.62
N ILE A 128 12.99 -3.41 18.38
CA ILE A 128 13.86 -3.90 17.30
C ILE A 128 14.87 -2.81 16.91
N SER A 129 14.45 -1.55 16.83
CA SER A 129 15.34 -0.42 16.51
C SER A 129 16.40 -0.21 17.59
N GLU A 130 16.03 -0.36 18.86
CA GLU A 130 16.96 -0.26 19.99
C GLU A 130 17.93 -1.44 20.03
N SER A 131 17.45 -2.65 19.72
CA SER A 131 18.30 -3.84 19.56
C SER A 131 19.30 -3.66 18.42
N LEU A 132 18.86 -3.20 17.25
CA LEU A 132 19.74 -2.94 16.11
C LEU A 132 20.72 -1.80 16.39
N GLY A 133 20.26 -0.72 17.03
CA GLY A 133 21.10 0.42 17.39
C GLY A 133 22.17 0.08 18.43
N ALA A 134 21.91 -0.90 19.31
CA ALA A 134 22.88 -1.39 20.28
C ALA A 134 23.90 -2.38 19.67
N GLU A 135 23.54 -3.10 18.60
CA GLU A 135 24.45 -4.02 17.90
C GLU A 135 25.30 -3.33 16.82
N THR A 136 24.91 -2.15 16.33
CA THR A 136 25.77 -1.30 15.50
C THR A 136 26.57 -0.30 16.34
N GLU A 137 27.36 -0.81 17.28
CA GLU A 137 28.50 -0.05 17.81
C GLU A 137 29.46 0.17 16.65
N SER A 138 29.55 1.41 16.15
CA SER A 138 30.27 1.78 14.92
C SER A 138 31.80 1.62 15.00
N GLY A 139 32.32 0.83 15.94
CA GLY A 139 33.75 0.63 16.16
C GLY A 139 34.40 -0.33 15.15
N ASP A 140 33.69 -1.40 14.76
CA ASP A 140 34.32 -2.45 13.93
C ASP A 140 34.55 -2.02 12.46
N ILE A 141 33.73 -1.08 11.94
CA ILE A 141 33.85 -0.63 10.53
C ILE A 141 35.04 0.33 10.36
N ASP A 142 35.32 1.16 11.36
CA ASP A 142 36.44 2.10 11.31
C ASP A 142 37.78 1.35 11.46
N ASP A 143 37.85 0.33 12.31
CA ASP A 143 39.03 -0.53 12.46
C ASP A 143 39.34 -1.33 11.18
N ASP A 144 38.32 -1.84 10.49
CA ASP A 144 38.46 -2.54 9.20
C ASP A 144 38.93 -1.59 8.08
N LEU A 145 38.50 -0.33 8.10
CA LEU A 145 38.95 0.69 7.15
C LEU A 145 40.42 1.07 7.35
N ASP A 146 40.85 1.27 8.60
CA ASP A 146 42.25 1.57 8.93
C ASP A 146 43.19 0.40 8.56
N ALA A 147 42.72 -0.84 8.72
CA ALA A 147 43.46 -2.03 8.31
C ALA A 147 43.63 -2.12 6.78
N LEU A 148 42.59 -1.74 6.02
CA LEU A 148 42.65 -1.71 4.55
C LEU A 148 43.53 -0.56 4.02
N GLU A 149 43.51 0.61 4.66
CA GLU A 149 44.38 1.73 4.31
C GLU A 149 45.85 1.39 4.56
N SER A 150 46.15 0.79 5.71
CA SER A 150 47.50 0.30 6.04
C SER A 150 48.00 -0.76 5.03
N ALA A 151 47.11 -1.65 4.57
CA ALA A 151 47.47 -2.63 3.56
C ALA A 151 47.78 -1.98 2.20
N ALA A 152 47.01 -0.97 1.80
CA ALA A 152 47.23 -0.24 0.55
C ALA A 152 48.57 0.52 0.53
N GLU A 153 48.99 1.10 1.65
CA GLU A 153 50.27 1.81 1.77
C GLU A 153 51.48 0.87 1.55
N ILE A 154 51.43 -0.35 2.11
CA ILE A 154 52.48 -1.37 1.94
C ILE A 154 52.65 -1.81 0.48
N PHE A 155 51.56 -1.86 -0.30
CA PHE A 155 51.62 -2.22 -1.72
C PHE A 155 52.08 -1.07 -2.63
N GLY A 156 51.99 0.19 -2.16
CA GLY A 156 52.41 1.37 -2.91
C GLY A 156 53.94 1.60 -2.96
N GLU A 157 54.69 1.11 -1.97
CA GLU A 157 56.16 1.32 -1.89
C GLU A 157 57.01 0.32 -2.70
N GLN A 158 56.39 -0.66 -3.37
CA GLN A 158 57.10 -1.69 -4.16
C GLN A 158 57.02 -1.52 -5.69
N GLY A 159 56.45 -0.41 -6.18
CA GLY A 159 56.40 -0.05 -7.61
C GLY A 159 57.25 1.15 -7.96
#